data_AF-Q5BDD6-F1
#
_entry.id   AF-Q5BDD6-F1
#
_cell.length_a   1.000
_cell.length_b   1.000
_cell.length_c   1.000
_cell.angle_alpha   90.00
_cell.angle_beta   90.00
_cell.angle_gamma   90.00
#
_symmetry.space_group_name_H-M   'P 1'
#
loop_
_entity.id
_entity.type
_entity.pdbx_description
1 polymer ?
#
loop_
_entity_poly.entity_id
_entity_poly.type
_entity_poly.pdbx_seq_one_letter_code
_entity_poly.pdbx_strand_id
1 'polypeptide(L)'
;MILARRSVASARLLLRNQQPRRFDSHAAHHAEPVNESFGRSFYVAVGTFASCFALYQFTKPGKVADSQSALTRLIEKWTPSEKVFEERNALHTAAAERAARDRHLFLSQAPSEVYELKSPESSFHPGHPYNVIAGSKADLSEVIAHYERKNQKIEEARVARMQDGKVVSIYD
;
A
#
# COMPACT_ATOMS: atom_id res chain seq x y z
N MET A 1 -5.14 3.20 1.85
CA MET A 1 -4.48 2.78 0.60
C MET A 1 -5.49 2.85 -0.53
N ILE A 2 -5.30 3.77 -1.48
CA ILE A 2 -6.21 3.98 -2.62
C ILE A 2 -5.65 3.16 -3.79
N LEU A 3 -6.40 2.15 -4.22
CA LEU A 3 -6.04 1.30 -5.35
C LEU A 3 -6.13 2.11 -6.66
N ALA A 4 -5.00 2.25 -7.34
CA ALA A 4 -4.90 2.93 -8.62
C ALA A 4 -5.72 2.20 -9.70
N ARG A 5 -6.77 2.86 -10.20
CA ARG A 5 -7.50 2.45 -11.41
C ARG A 5 -6.58 2.65 -12.61
N ARG A 6 -6.03 1.57 -13.16
CA ARG A 6 -5.39 1.59 -14.48
C ARG A 6 -6.48 1.73 -15.55
N SER A 7 -6.57 2.91 -16.15
CA SER A 7 -7.38 3.14 -17.34
C SER A 7 -6.72 2.45 -18.53
N VAL A 8 -7.29 1.33 -18.99
CA VAL A 8 -6.90 0.73 -20.28
C VAL A 8 -7.59 1.55 -21.37
N ALA A 9 -6.81 2.23 -22.21
CA ALA A 9 -7.36 2.93 -23.38
C ALA A 9 -8.09 1.92 -24.28
N SER A 10 -9.33 2.23 -24.64
CA SER A 10 -10.18 1.35 -25.45
C SER A 10 -9.56 1.15 -26.84
N ALA A 11 -9.13 -0.07 -27.15
CA ALA A 11 -8.60 -0.47 -28.46
C ALA A 11 -9.56 -0.16 -29.63
N ARG A 12 -10.84 0.13 -29.36
CA ARG A 12 -11.84 0.52 -30.35
C ARG A 12 -11.50 1.82 -31.09
N LEU A 13 -10.71 2.72 -30.50
CA LEU A 13 -10.32 3.97 -31.16
C LEU A 13 -9.27 3.76 -32.27
N LEU A 14 -8.46 2.69 -32.20
CA LEU A 14 -7.43 2.41 -33.21
C LEU A 14 -8.01 1.84 -34.53
N LEU A 15 -9.22 1.28 -34.51
CA LEU A 15 -9.88 0.75 -35.71
C LEU A 15 -10.66 1.80 -36.52
N ARG A 16 -10.85 3.01 -35.99
CA ARG A 16 -11.70 4.03 -36.65
C ARG A 16 -11.07 4.67 -37.89
N ASN A 17 -9.74 4.58 -38.04
CA ASN A 17 -9.01 5.24 -39.12
C ASN A 17 -8.54 4.31 -40.25
N GLN A 18 -9.05 3.07 -40.34
CA GLN A 18 -8.78 2.24 -41.51
C GLN A 18 -9.70 2.66 -42.67
N GLN A 19 -9.10 3.15 -43.75
CA GLN A 19 -9.82 3.38 -45.01
C GLN A 19 -10.45 2.05 -45.47
N PRO A 20 -11.74 2.04 -45.86
CA PRO A 20 -12.35 0.86 -46.47
C PRO A 20 -11.58 0.57 -47.76
N ARG A 21 -10.95 -0.61 -47.84
CA ARG A 21 -10.41 -1.12 -49.10
C ARG A 21 -11.58 -1.25 -50.07
N ARG A 22 -11.63 -0.38 -51.07
CA ARG A 22 -12.54 -0.53 -52.20
C ARG A 22 -12.01 -1.71 -52.99
N PHE A 23 -12.82 -2.77 -53.08
CA PHE A 23 -12.59 -3.81 -54.06
C PHE A 23 -12.77 -3.17 -55.43
N ASP A 24 -11.68 -3.10 -56.18
CA ASP A 24 -11.66 -2.56 -57.52
C ASP A 24 -12.51 -3.45 -58.43
N SER A 25 -13.57 -2.89 -59.02
CA SER A 25 -14.49 -3.57 -59.91
C SER A 25 -14.12 -3.28 -61.36
N HIS A 26 -12.91 -3.66 -61.77
CA HIS A 26 -12.46 -3.53 -63.15
C HIS A 26 -11.61 -4.74 -63.57
N ALA A 27 -12.28 -5.78 -64.08
CA ALA A 27 -11.73 -6.68 -65.10
C ALA A 27 -12.86 -7.57 -65.64
N ALA A 28 -13.65 -7.04 -66.59
CA ALA A 28 -14.45 -7.85 -67.50
C ALA A 28 -13.53 -8.34 -68.64
N HIS A 29 -12.66 -9.29 -68.33
CA HIS A 29 -12.00 -10.13 -69.32
C HIS A 29 -12.37 -11.56 -68.96
N HIS A 30 -12.83 -12.34 -69.94
CA HIS A 30 -13.22 -13.73 -69.79
C HIS A 30 -12.07 -14.53 -69.17
N ALA A 31 -12.06 -14.62 -67.85
CA ALA A 31 -11.22 -15.55 -67.12
C ALA A 31 -11.75 -16.95 -67.45
N GLU A 32 -10.86 -17.78 -67.97
CA GLU A 32 -11.00 -19.23 -68.01
C GLU A 32 -11.67 -19.72 -66.71
N PRO A 33 -12.58 -20.72 -66.71
CA PRO A 33 -13.27 -21.16 -65.50
C PRO A 33 -12.24 -21.72 -64.51
N VAL A 34 -11.67 -20.84 -63.70
CA VAL A 34 -10.83 -21.21 -62.58
C VAL A 34 -11.77 -21.93 -61.62
N ASN A 35 -11.49 -23.19 -61.34
CA ASN A 35 -12.22 -23.95 -60.33
C ASN A 35 -12.15 -23.18 -59.00
N GLU A 36 -13.20 -22.41 -58.70
CA GLU A 36 -13.27 -21.60 -57.50
C GLU A 36 -13.32 -22.55 -56.30
N SER A 37 -12.19 -22.71 -55.61
CA SER A 37 -12.14 -23.45 -54.37
C SER A 37 -13.07 -22.80 -53.35
N PHE A 38 -13.71 -23.59 -52.49
CA PHE A 38 -14.59 -23.07 -51.45
C PHE A 38 -13.95 -21.90 -50.69
N GLY A 39 -14.70 -20.81 -50.54
CA GLY A 39 -14.22 -19.61 -49.86
C GLY A 39 -13.84 -19.88 -48.41
N ARG A 40 -12.99 -19.03 -47.82
CA ARG A 40 -12.56 -19.16 -46.40
C ARG A 40 -13.73 -19.28 -45.42
N SER A 41 -14.83 -18.58 -45.70
CA SER A 41 -16.06 -18.63 -44.91
C SER A 41 -16.69 -20.04 -44.86
N PHE A 42 -16.58 -20.81 -45.95
CA PHE A 42 -17.09 -22.19 -45.99
C PHE A 42 -16.32 -23.09 -45.02
N TYR A 43 -14.99 -23.04 -45.02
CA TYR A 43 -14.18 -23.83 -44.07
C TYR A 43 -14.41 -23.42 -42.62
N VAL A 44 -14.60 -22.13 -42.36
CA VAL A 44 -14.97 -21.64 -41.02
C VAL A 44 -16.34 -22.18 -40.63
N ALA A 45 -17.34 -22.11 -41.51
CA ALA A 45 -18.68 -22.60 -41.23
C ALA A 45 -18.69 -24.12 -40.97
N VAL A 46 -18.08 -24.91 -41.85
CA VAL A 46 -17.97 -26.37 -41.69
C VAL A 46 -17.18 -26.73 -40.44
N GLY A 47 -16.08 -26.03 -40.16
CA GLY A 47 -15.27 -26.22 -38.97
C GLY A 47 -16.04 -25.92 -37.67
N THR A 48 -16.79 -24.81 -37.64
CA THR A 48 -17.63 -24.47 -36.48
C THR A 48 -18.75 -25.49 -36.28
N PHE A 49 -19.40 -25.94 -37.35
CA PHE A 49 -20.46 -26.94 -37.28
C PHE A 49 -19.92 -28.28 -36.77
N ALA A 50 -18.80 -28.75 -37.31
CA ALA A 50 -18.14 -29.96 -36.87
C ALA A 50 -17.67 -29.86 -35.40
N SER A 51 -17.11 -28.72 -34.99
CA SER A 51 -16.72 -28.47 -33.61
C SER A 51 -17.92 -28.49 -32.66
N CYS A 52 -19.02 -27.82 -33.01
CA CYS A 52 -20.25 -27.84 -32.21
C CYS A 52 -20.83 -29.25 -32.10
N PHE A 53 -20.79 -30.03 -33.19
CA PHE A 53 -21.25 -31.41 -33.17
C PHE A 53 -20.38 -32.31 -32.27
N ALA A 54 -19.06 -32.16 -32.35
CA ALA A 54 -18.12 -32.88 -31.47
C ALA A 54 -18.34 -32.51 -29.99
N LEU A 55 -18.48 -31.21 -29.69
CA LEU A 55 -18.79 -30.74 -28.34
C LEU A 55 -20.12 -31.30 -27.84
N TYR A 56 -21.17 -31.29 -28.67
CA TYR A 56 -22.47 -31.86 -28.33
C TYR A 56 -22.38 -33.36 -28.00
N GLN A 57 -21.60 -34.12 -28.76
CA GLN A 57 -21.38 -35.53 -28.46
C GLN A 57 -20.60 -35.73 -27.15
N PHE A 58 -19.68 -34.83 -26.81
CA PHE A 58 -18.88 -34.91 -25.58
C PHE A 58 -19.66 -34.47 -24.33
N THR A 59 -20.62 -33.55 -24.47
CA THR A 59 -21.48 -33.07 -23.38
C THR A 59 -22.72 -33.93 -23.14
N LYS A 60 -23.06 -34.84 -24.07
CA LYS A 60 -24.17 -35.78 -23.87
C LYS A 60 -23.94 -36.67 -22.64
N PRO A 61 -24.93 -36.80 -21.74
CA PRO A 61 -24.88 -37.77 -20.65
C PRO A 61 -24.88 -39.20 -21.22
N GLY A 62 -24.23 -40.13 -20.52
CA GLY A 62 -24.22 -41.54 -20.92
C GLY A 62 -25.61 -42.17 -20.78
N LYS A 63 -25.86 -43.28 -21.48
CA LYS A 63 -27.16 -44.00 -21.48
C LYS A 63 -27.57 -44.60 -20.11
N VAL A 64 -26.70 -44.51 -19.11
CA VAL A 64 -26.99 -44.96 -17.75
C VAL A 64 -27.58 -43.77 -16.99
N ALA A 65 -28.72 -44.00 -16.34
CA ALA A 65 -29.64 -43.01 -15.78
C ALA A 65 -29.07 -42.00 -14.76
N ASP A 66 -27.77 -42.08 -14.46
CA ASP A 66 -27.08 -41.19 -13.50
C ASP A 66 -25.63 -40.84 -13.91
N SER A 67 -25.27 -41.11 -15.17
CA SER A 67 -23.90 -40.89 -15.66
C SER A 67 -23.71 -39.47 -16.21
N GLN A 68 -23.15 -38.60 -15.37
CA GLN A 68 -22.71 -37.26 -15.79
C GLN A 68 -21.78 -37.31 -17.00
N SER A 69 -21.84 -36.27 -17.84
CA SER A 69 -20.99 -36.16 -19.03
C SER A 69 -19.49 -36.19 -18.66
N ALA A 70 -18.64 -36.61 -19.58
CA ALA A 70 -17.19 -36.60 -19.36
C ALA A 70 -16.65 -35.20 -19.04
N LEU A 71 -17.25 -34.16 -19.63
CA LEU A 71 -16.92 -32.76 -19.38
C LEU A 71 -17.32 -32.35 -17.95
N THR A 72 -18.54 -32.71 -17.51
CA THR A 72 -19.03 -32.44 -16.15
C THR A 72 -18.11 -33.06 -15.10
N ARG A 73 -17.71 -34.33 -15.28
CA ARG A 73 -16.77 -35.01 -14.36
C ARG A 73 -15.40 -34.33 -14.30
N LEU A 74 -14.92 -33.79 -15.41
CA LEU A 74 -13.66 -33.05 -15.43
C LEU A 74 -13.80 -31.72 -14.69
N ILE A 75 -14.92 -31.02 -14.88
CA ILE A 75 -15.22 -29.78 -14.15
C ILE A 75 -15.29 -30.07 -12.65
N GLU A 76 -16.04 -31.09 -12.23
CA GLU A 76 -16.18 -31.44 -10.81
C GLU A 76 -14.86 -31.86 -10.17
N LYS A 77 -13.98 -32.54 -10.90
CA LYS A 77 -12.65 -32.91 -10.39
C LYS A 77 -11.78 -31.70 -10.04
N TRP A 78 -11.92 -30.60 -10.77
CA TRP A 78 -11.10 -29.39 -10.60
C TRP A 78 -11.84 -28.25 -9.89
N THR A 79 -13.15 -28.33 -9.74
CA THR A 79 -13.98 -27.32 -9.10
C THR A 79 -14.16 -27.70 -7.62
N PRO A 80 -13.81 -26.81 -6.67
CA PRO A 80 -14.05 -27.07 -5.26
C PRO A 80 -15.53 -27.32 -5.00
N SER A 81 -15.84 -28.25 -4.10
CA SER A 81 -17.21 -28.56 -3.74
C SER A 81 -17.90 -27.37 -3.05
N GLU A 82 -19.21 -27.29 -3.20
CA GLU A 82 -20.05 -26.27 -2.56
C GLU A 82 -19.84 -26.21 -1.04
N LYS A 83 -19.64 -27.36 -0.41
CA LYS A 83 -19.33 -27.49 1.03
C LYS A 83 -18.11 -26.67 1.45
N VAL A 84 -17.06 -26.61 0.63
CA VAL A 84 -15.87 -25.80 0.95
C VAL A 84 -16.19 -24.31 0.95
N PHE A 85 -17.09 -23.87 0.08
CA PHE A 85 -17.56 -22.48 0.08
C PHE A 85 -18.46 -22.19 1.27
N GLU A 86 -19.35 -23.12 1.64
CA GLU A 86 -20.17 -23.01 2.85
C GLU A 86 -19.32 -22.92 4.12
N GLU A 87 -18.31 -23.80 4.27
CA GLU A 87 -17.39 -23.80 5.41
C GLU A 87 -16.59 -22.48 5.50
N ARG A 88 -16.11 -21.97 4.37
CA ARG A 88 -15.40 -20.68 4.33
C ARG A 88 -16.33 -19.53 4.72
N ASN A 89 -17.56 -19.53 4.21
CA ASN A 89 -18.54 -18.51 4.55
C ASN A 89 -18.87 -18.56 6.04
N ALA A 90 -19.06 -19.74 6.61
CA ALA A 90 -19.30 -19.93 8.04
C ALA A 90 -18.11 -19.44 8.90
N LEU A 91 -16.88 -19.69 8.46
CA LEU A 91 -15.69 -19.19 9.15
C LEU A 91 -15.61 -17.66 9.10
N HIS A 92 -15.91 -17.06 7.95
CA HIS A 92 -15.92 -15.59 7.81
C HIS A 92 -17.00 -14.92 8.65
N THR A 93 -18.22 -15.49 8.70
CA THR A 93 -19.29 -14.96 9.54
C THR A 93 -18.94 -15.08 11.03
N ALA A 94 -18.43 -16.23 11.46
CA ALA A 94 -18.00 -16.43 12.85
C ALA A 94 -16.86 -15.46 13.25
N ALA A 95 -15.91 -15.20 12.36
CA ALA A 95 -14.84 -14.23 12.60
C ALA A 95 -15.38 -12.80 12.71
N ALA A 96 -16.31 -12.42 11.83
CA ALA A 96 -16.96 -11.11 11.87
C ALA A 96 -17.78 -10.91 13.15
N GLU A 97 -18.53 -11.93 13.58
CA GLU A 97 -19.29 -11.90 14.84
C GLU A 97 -18.37 -11.74 16.05
N ARG A 98 -17.25 -12.47 16.09
CA ARG A 98 -16.27 -12.35 17.17
C ARG A 98 -15.65 -10.96 17.21
N ALA A 99 -15.24 -10.42 16.06
CA ALA A 99 -14.71 -9.06 15.98
C ALA A 99 -15.74 -8.00 16.41
N ALA A 100 -17.02 -8.19 16.09
CA ALA A 100 -18.09 -7.32 16.54
C ALA A 100 -18.29 -7.38 18.06
N ARG A 101 -18.23 -8.58 18.66
CA ARG A 101 -18.29 -8.75 20.12
C ARG A 101 -17.12 -8.07 20.81
N ASP A 102 -15.90 -8.27 20.32
CA ASP A 102 -14.70 -7.65 20.89
C ASP A 102 -14.79 -6.13 20.79
N ARG A 103 -15.23 -5.60 19.64
CA ARG A 103 -15.47 -4.17 19.47
C ARG A 103 -16.50 -3.63 20.46
N HIS A 104 -17.57 -4.37 20.73
CA HIS A 104 -18.56 -3.96 21.74
C HIS A 104 -17.97 -3.94 23.16
N LEU A 105 -17.07 -4.89 23.47
CA LEU A 105 -16.37 -4.92 24.75
C LEU A 105 -15.44 -3.70 24.91
N PHE A 106 -14.68 -3.34 23.88
CA PHE A 106 -13.72 -2.22 23.97
C PHE A 106 -14.36 -0.84 23.77
N LEU A 107 -15.45 -0.72 23.01
CA LEU A 107 -16.14 0.56 22.82
C LEU A 107 -16.98 0.97 24.03
N SER A 108 -17.44 0.01 24.84
CA SER A 108 -18.19 0.33 26.06
C SER A 108 -17.30 0.84 27.19
N GLN A 109 -15.99 0.61 27.12
CA GLN A 109 -15.02 1.16 28.06
C GLN A 109 -14.71 2.62 27.70
N ALA A 110 -14.87 3.52 28.68
CA ALA A 110 -14.44 4.90 28.52
C ALA A 110 -12.92 4.96 28.20
N PRO A 111 -12.45 5.92 27.39
CA PRO A 111 -11.03 6.12 27.17
C PRO A 111 -10.29 6.20 28.52
N SER A 112 -9.11 5.58 28.62
CA SER A 112 -8.33 5.69 29.85
C SER A 112 -7.99 7.16 30.11
N GLU A 113 -8.32 7.67 31.30
CA GLU A 113 -7.96 9.04 31.70
C GLU A 113 -6.43 9.23 31.77
N VAL A 114 -5.70 8.12 31.94
CA VAL A 114 -4.25 8.08 31.96
C VAL A 114 -3.73 7.60 30.61
N TYR A 115 -2.86 8.41 29.99
CA TYR A 115 -2.15 8.05 28.76
C TYR A 115 -0.77 7.52 29.13
N GLU A 116 -0.46 6.29 28.72
CA GLU A 116 0.89 5.75 28.82
C GLU A 116 1.78 6.43 27.79
N LEU A 117 2.83 7.11 28.26
CA LEU A 117 3.83 7.72 27.39
C LEU A 117 4.73 6.60 26.84
N LYS A 118 4.76 6.42 25.52
CA LYS A 118 5.61 5.39 24.86
C LYS A 118 7.10 5.55 25.16
N SER A 119 7.52 6.78 25.44
CA SER A 119 8.90 7.13 25.80
C SER A 119 8.85 8.18 26.92
N PRO A 120 8.69 7.79 28.19
CA PRO A 120 8.67 8.75 29.30
C PRO A 120 10.03 9.49 29.39
N GLU A 121 11.10 8.80 29.00
CA GLU A 121 12.46 9.31 29.04
C GLU A 121 12.65 10.57 28.19
N SER A 122 12.07 10.67 26.99
CA SER A 122 12.30 11.84 26.12
C SER A 122 11.64 13.12 26.62
N SER A 123 10.56 13.00 27.40
CA SER A 123 9.79 14.14 27.91
C SER A 123 10.26 14.58 29.29
N PHE A 124 10.79 13.66 30.10
CA PHE A 124 11.20 13.92 31.48
C PHE A 124 12.73 13.98 31.69
N HIS A 125 13.56 13.53 30.73
CA HIS A 125 14.99 13.84 30.77
C HIS A 125 15.26 15.19 30.08
N PRO A 126 15.65 16.25 30.83
CA PRO A 126 16.32 17.38 30.20
C PRO A 126 17.59 16.83 29.53
N GLY A 127 17.76 17.11 28.23
CA GLY A 127 18.88 16.58 27.44
C GLY A 127 20.24 16.82 28.12
N HIS A 128 21.20 15.94 27.83
CA HIS A 128 22.55 16.00 28.40
C HIS A 128 23.15 17.42 28.35
N PRO A 129 23.90 17.86 29.38
CA PRO A 129 24.46 19.22 29.46
C PRO A 129 25.53 19.51 28.39
N TYR A 130 25.93 18.49 27.63
CA TYR A 130 26.92 18.55 26.56
C TYR A 130 26.21 18.50 25.22
N ASN A 131 26.66 19.31 24.25
CA ASN A 131 26.10 19.44 22.89
C ASN A 131 24.84 20.33 22.77
N VAL A 132 24.79 21.45 23.49
CA VAL A 132 23.78 22.51 23.32
C VAL A 132 24.16 23.40 22.14
N ILE A 133 23.17 23.76 21.29
CA ILE A 133 23.37 24.64 20.14
C ILE A 133 23.88 26.01 20.62
N ALA A 134 24.92 26.54 19.98
CA ALA A 134 25.42 27.88 20.29
C ALA A 134 24.29 28.91 20.18
N GLY A 135 24.08 29.70 21.24
CA GLY A 135 22.99 30.68 21.33
C GLY A 135 21.70 30.18 21.99
N SER A 136 21.63 28.93 22.44
CA SER A 136 20.45 28.41 23.15
C SER A 136 20.36 28.82 24.63
N LYS A 137 21.42 29.41 25.19
CA LYS A 137 21.50 29.82 26.59
C LYS A 137 21.30 31.33 26.71
N ALA A 138 20.76 31.77 27.84
CA ALA A 138 20.65 33.18 28.16
C ALA A 138 22.04 33.84 28.19
N ASP A 139 22.11 35.11 27.76
CA ASP A 139 23.34 35.90 27.86
C ASP A 139 23.64 36.19 29.35
N LEU A 140 24.85 35.82 29.77
CA LEU A 140 25.32 35.97 31.16
C LEU A 140 26.33 37.13 31.29
N SER A 141 26.51 37.95 30.25
CA SER A 141 27.45 39.07 30.22
C SER A 141 27.30 40.03 31.42
N GLU A 142 26.06 40.37 31.79
CA GLU A 142 25.78 41.27 32.92
C GLU A 142 26.19 40.65 34.28
N VAL A 143 25.95 39.34 34.44
CA VAL A 143 26.33 38.59 35.65
C VAL A 143 27.86 38.55 35.78
N ILE A 144 28.55 38.28 34.67
CA ILE A 144 30.02 38.29 34.62
C ILE A 144 30.54 39.67 35.03
N ALA A 145 30.03 40.74 34.40
CA ALA A 145 30.44 42.11 34.70
C ALA A 145 30.14 42.53 36.15
N HIS A 146 29.08 42.00 36.77
CA HIS A 146 28.80 42.23 38.19
C HIS A 146 29.87 41.59 39.09
N TYR A 147 30.23 40.33 38.83
CA TYR A 147 31.23 39.62 39.65
C TYR A 147 32.66 40.13 39.42
N GLU A 148 33.01 40.53 38.21
CA GLU A 148 34.29 41.18 37.93
C GLU A 148 34.45 42.48 38.74
N ARG A 149 33.43 43.35 38.71
CA ARG A 149 33.43 44.57 39.53
C ARG A 149 33.50 44.27 41.01
N LYS A 150 32.82 43.22 41.48
CA LYS A 150 32.87 42.80 42.89
C LYS A 150 34.29 42.34 43.27
N ASN A 151 34.95 41.56 42.42
CA ASN A 151 36.30 41.08 42.66
C ASN A 151 37.31 42.23 42.64
N GLN A 152 37.20 43.17 41.69
CA GLN A 152 38.04 44.36 41.64
C GLN A 152 37.96 45.16 42.95
N LYS A 153 36.75 45.42 43.46
CA LYS A 153 36.56 46.11 44.75
C LYS A 153 37.17 45.37 45.93
N ILE A 154 37.09 44.03 45.92
CA ILE A 154 37.70 43.20 46.96
C ILE A 154 39.23 43.31 46.89
N GLU A 155 39.80 43.27 45.70
CA GLU A 155 41.26 43.42 45.51
C GLU A 155 41.75 44.83 45.86
N GLU A 156 41.03 45.88 45.48
CA GLU A 156 41.33 47.26 45.90
C GLU A 156 41.30 47.39 47.43
N ALA A 157 40.27 46.84 48.07
CA ALA A 157 40.18 46.82 49.53
C ALA A 157 41.30 45.99 50.18
N ARG A 158 41.73 44.90 49.54
CA ARG A 158 42.87 44.08 49.97
C ARG A 158 44.17 44.87 49.88
N VAL A 159 44.43 45.53 48.75
CA VAL A 159 45.64 46.34 48.52
C VAL A 159 45.70 47.52 49.49
N ALA A 160 44.59 48.23 49.72
CA ALA A 160 44.53 49.31 50.70
C ALA A 160 44.89 48.83 52.12
N ARG A 161 44.39 47.65 52.53
CA ARG A 161 44.75 47.04 53.83
C ARG A 161 46.23 46.67 53.94
N MET A 162 46.86 46.28 52.82
CA MET A 162 48.29 45.99 52.78
C MET A 162 49.13 47.28 52.86
N GLN A 163 48.69 48.37 52.22
CA GLN A 163 49.37 49.68 52.28
C GLN A 163 49.30 50.33 53.68
N ASP A 164 48.18 50.17 54.38
CA ASP A 164 48.00 50.67 55.75
C ASP A 164 48.82 49.89 56.82
N GLY A 165 49.57 48.85 56.41
CA GLY A 165 50.43 48.04 57.29
C GLY A 165 49.67 47.19 58.32
N LYS A 166 48.34 47.09 58.20
CA LYS A 166 47.48 46.38 59.16
C LYS A 166 47.30 44.89 58.85
N VAL A 167 47.75 44.40 57.68
CA VAL A 167 47.59 43.00 57.25
C VAL A 167 48.87 42.50 56.58
N VAL A 168 49.40 41.37 57.06
CA VAL A 168 50.52 40.62 56.45
C VAL A 168 49.96 39.71 55.35
N SER A 169 50.60 39.69 54.19
CA SER A 169 50.20 38.82 53.08
C SER A 169 50.44 37.34 53.45
N ILE A 170 49.56 36.42 53.00
CA ILE A 170 49.73 34.97 53.22
C ILE A 170 50.78 34.39 52.26
N TYR A 171 51.30 35.18 51.32
CA TYR A 171 52.19 34.73 50.23
C TYR A 171 53.61 35.31 50.33
N ASP A 172 53.99 35.85 51.49
CA ASP A 172 55.38 36.14 51.87
C ASP A 172 55.92 35.06 52.81
#